data_AF-A0A2S6WL87-F1
#
_entry.id   AF-A0A2S6WL87-F1
#
_cell.length_a   1.000
_cell.length_b   1.000
_cell.length_c   1.000
_cell.angle_alpha   90.00
_cell.angle_beta   90.00
_cell.angle_gamma   90.00
#
_symmetry.space_group_name_H-M   'P 1'
#
loop_
_entity.id
_entity.type
_entity.pdbx_description
1 polymer ?
#
loop_
_entity_poly.entity_id
_entity_poly.type
_entity_poly.pdbx_seq_one_letter_code
_entity_poly.pdbx_strand_id
1 'polypeptide(L)'
;MTLNTLDRRSALRAALGVAGAAATASLVGATPAEAHGRRHPALPEVSGMVGDRWANEFWYQYDEMSYYTPSQEMSDAVYAIVAPFGGFTKTYDAWVETRKSGRYPRSYMELIRPNKAAFEVVSREQIKIYDQFYGRDPRGLLFAFQEYGQGTLFDPRRPDGQKVHMMNYTPPSPTHAYHRWHPFLAGFALLGIKPHYWTHINRLAGVAWELQSLAQPITDRNDNPHLPKRTVRRVTSKWMCRDRAELDKAFDVFPFPVDLGK
;
A
#
# COMPACT_ATOMS: atom_id res chain seq x y z
N MET A 1 -26.43 -17.65 24.26
CA MET A 1 -26.06 -17.64 22.84
C MET A 1 -24.63 -17.11 22.72
N THR A 2 -23.67 -18.01 22.69
CA THR A 2 -22.24 -17.75 22.62
C THR A 2 -21.86 -17.51 21.16
N LEU A 3 -21.73 -16.25 20.76
CA LEU A 3 -21.20 -15.88 19.44
C LEU A 3 -19.72 -16.30 19.38
N ASN A 4 -19.44 -17.25 18.49
CA ASN A 4 -18.16 -17.91 18.27
C ASN A 4 -16.98 -16.93 18.14
N THR A 5 -16.17 -16.84 19.19
CA THR A 5 -14.85 -16.18 19.22
C THR A 5 -13.85 -16.79 18.23
N LEU A 6 -14.10 -18.04 17.79
CA LEU A 6 -13.33 -18.77 16.78
C LEU A 6 -13.53 -18.24 15.35
N ASP A 7 -14.71 -17.67 15.05
CA ASP A 7 -15.05 -17.17 13.72
C ASP A 7 -14.39 -15.80 13.45
N ARG A 8 -14.36 -14.93 14.47
CA ARG A 8 -13.61 -13.67 14.44
C ARG A 8 -12.11 -13.88 14.22
N ARG A 9 -11.49 -14.84 14.92
CA ARG A 9 -10.04 -15.14 14.78
C ARG A 9 -9.68 -15.73 13.41
N SER A 10 -10.60 -16.48 12.81
CA SER A 10 -10.41 -17.09 11.47
C SER A 10 -10.60 -16.05 10.36
N ALA A 11 -11.57 -15.15 10.51
CA ALA A 11 -11.73 -13.98 9.65
C ALA A 11 -10.54 -13.00 9.74
N LEU A 12 -9.95 -12.81 10.94
CA LEU A 12 -8.75 -12.00 11.15
C LEU A 12 -7.53 -12.54 10.38
N ARG A 13 -7.35 -13.86 10.30
CA ARG A 13 -6.28 -14.49 9.50
C ARG A 13 -6.49 -14.37 7.98
N ALA A 14 -7.74 -14.21 7.52
CA ALA A 14 -8.07 -14.04 6.10
C ALA A 14 -8.14 -12.57 5.66
N ALA A 15 -8.45 -11.65 6.58
CA ALA A 15 -8.52 -10.21 6.32
C ALA A 15 -7.13 -9.54 6.37
N LEU A 16 -6.17 -10.15 7.06
CA LEU A 16 -4.79 -9.67 7.24
C LEU A 16 -3.73 -10.72 6.84
N GLY A 17 -4.11 -11.75 6.07
CA GLY A 17 -3.19 -12.84 5.72
C GLY A 17 -3.32 -13.26 4.27
N VAL A 18 -2.34 -12.84 3.46
CA VAL A 18 -1.93 -13.59 2.26
C VAL A 18 -0.53 -14.13 2.55
N ALA A 19 -0.52 -15.30 3.19
CA ALA A 19 0.45 -16.42 3.26
C ALA A 19 1.97 -16.23 3.03
N GLY A 20 2.75 -16.96 3.86
CA GLY A 20 4.16 -17.35 3.65
C GLY A 20 4.93 -17.45 4.98
N ALA A 21 4.83 -18.54 5.75
CA ALA A 21 5.65 -19.77 5.73
C ALA A 21 7.14 -19.57 6.15
N ALA A 22 7.59 -20.36 7.12
CA ALA A 22 8.82 -20.24 7.90
C ALA A 22 10.06 -20.93 7.30
N ALA A 23 11.28 -20.37 7.47
CA ALA A 23 12.31 -20.82 8.44
C ALA A 23 13.78 -20.50 8.05
N THR A 24 14.54 -20.02 9.05
CA THR A 24 16.00 -20.20 9.35
C THR A 24 17.14 -19.57 8.50
N ALA A 25 17.68 -18.46 9.04
CA ALA A 25 19.08 -18.00 9.24
C ALA A 25 20.23 -18.33 8.24
N SER A 26 20.93 -17.30 7.75
CA SER A 26 22.32 -16.91 8.13
C SER A 26 22.87 -15.74 7.28
N LEU A 27 23.71 -14.90 7.91
CA LEU A 27 24.25 -13.58 7.49
C LEU A 27 25.42 -13.66 6.47
N VAL A 28 25.69 -12.57 5.73
CA VAL A 28 26.95 -11.76 5.72
C VAL A 28 26.94 -10.67 4.62
N GLY A 29 26.94 -9.39 5.04
CA GLY A 29 27.87 -8.30 4.63
C GLY A 29 27.85 -7.65 3.23
N ALA A 30 27.42 -6.37 3.16
CA ALA A 30 28.10 -5.25 2.46
C ALA A 30 27.41 -3.89 2.75
N THR A 31 28.18 -2.79 2.70
CA THR A 31 27.94 -1.45 3.30
C THR A 31 27.01 -0.49 2.52
N PRO A 32 26.29 0.44 3.18
CA PRO A 32 25.29 1.32 2.56
C PRO A 32 25.83 2.66 2.02
N ALA A 33 25.14 3.22 1.03
CA ALA A 33 25.33 4.59 0.52
C ALA A 33 24.48 5.61 1.32
N GLU A 34 25.01 6.83 1.47
CA GLU A 34 24.55 7.86 2.39
C GLU A 34 23.20 8.51 2.06
N ALA A 35 22.40 8.74 3.11
CA ALA A 35 21.06 9.30 3.07
C ALA A 35 21.04 10.84 3.17
N HIS A 36 20.06 11.45 2.50
CA HIS A 36 19.79 12.88 2.50
C HIS A 36 19.32 13.41 3.87
N GLY A 37 20.19 14.17 4.57
CA GLY A 37 19.86 15.49 5.14
C GLY A 37 18.74 15.64 6.18
N ARG A 38 18.80 14.94 7.32
CA ARG A 38 18.23 15.35 8.63
C ARG A 38 18.89 14.52 9.75
N ARG A 39 18.98 15.05 10.98
CA ARG A 39 19.32 14.25 12.18
C ARG A 39 18.13 13.36 12.53
N HIS A 40 17.96 12.32 11.73
CA HIS A 40 17.02 11.25 12.02
C HIS A 40 17.55 10.42 13.21
N PRO A 41 16.68 9.78 14.01
CA PRO A 41 17.12 8.68 14.85
C PRO A 41 17.95 7.72 14.00
N ALA A 42 19.06 7.20 14.54
CA ALA A 42 19.85 6.22 13.80
C ALA A 42 18.94 5.06 13.41
N LEU A 43 18.84 4.80 12.09
CA LEU A 43 18.12 3.64 11.60
C LEU A 43 18.77 2.36 12.12
N PRO A 44 18.00 1.29 12.36
CA PRO A 44 18.59 0.00 12.68
C PRO A 44 19.55 -0.43 11.55
N GLU A 45 20.69 -1.00 11.92
CA GLU A 45 21.57 -1.69 10.99
C GLU A 45 20.95 -3.05 10.66
N VAL A 46 20.65 -3.27 9.38
CA VAL A 46 20.01 -4.49 8.90
C VAL A 46 20.93 -5.14 7.86
N SER A 47 21.63 -6.19 8.28
CA SER A 47 22.56 -6.91 7.40
C SER A 47 21.83 -7.51 6.20
N GLY A 48 22.29 -7.19 4.99
CA GLY A 48 21.74 -7.72 3.74
C GLY A 48 20.55 -6.94 3.17
N MET A 49 20.15 -5.83 3.80
CA MET A 49 19.18 -4.90 3.23
C MET A 49 19.76 -4.25 1.95
N VAL A 50 18.94 -4.16 0.91
CA VAL A 50 19.31 -3.50 -0.37
C VAL A 50 18.25 -2.45 -0.72
N GLY A 51 18.70 -1.40 -1.42
CA GLY A 51 17.89 -0.23 -1.73
C GLY A 51 18.06 0.88 -0.69
N ASP A 52 17.23 1.90 -0.76
CA ASP A 52 17.29 3.03 0.17
C ASP A 52 16.87 2.60 1.58
N ARG A 53 17.74 2.81 2.58
CA ARG A 53 17.50 2.36 3.97
C ARG A 53 16.31 3.06 4.61
N TRP A 54 16.07 4.32 4.28
CA TRP A 54 15.00 5.11 4.86
C TRP A 54 13.64 4.71 4.29
N ALA A 55 13.58 4.46 2.98
CA ALA A 55 12.42 3.89 2.31
C ALA A 55 12.12 2.46 2.77
N ASN A 56 13.14 1.61 2.92
CA ASN A 56 12.97 0.28 3.50
C ASN A 56 12.38 0.35 4.91
N GLU A 57 12.97 1.13 5.82
CA GLU A 57 12.45 1.22 7.19
C GLU A 57 11.03 1.80 7.23
N PHE A 58 10.74 2.80 6.39
CA PHE A 58 9.38 3.33 6.27
C PHE A 58 8.36 2.25 5.88
N TRP A 59 8.64 1.48 4.82
CA TRP A 59 7.73 0.41 4.38
C TRP A 59 7.69 -0.75 5.37
N TYR A 60 8.81 -1.06 6.02
CA TYR A 60 8.85 -2.01 7.12
C TYR A 60 7.87 -1.60 8.24
N GLN A 61 7.97 -0.37 8.75
CA GLN A 61 7.07 0.09 9.82
C GLN A 61 5.61 0.22 9.35
N TYR A 62 5.39 0.58 8.09
CA TYR A 62 4.05 0.62 7.51
C TYR A 62 3.41 -0.78 7.44
N ASP A 63 4.17 -1.79 7.02
CA ASP A 63 3.75 -3.19 6.97
C ASP A 63 3.55 -3.77 8.38
N GLU A 64 4.38 -3.42 9.37
CA GLU A 64 4.16 -3.81 10.77
C GLU A 64 2.81 -3.30 11.27
N MET A 65 2.55 -2.00 11.10
CA MET A 65 1.31 -1.36 11.56
C MET A 65 0.06 -1.89 10.85
N SER A 66 0.16 -2.24 9.57
CA SER A 66 -1.01 -2.58 8.75
C SER A 66 -1.22 -4.07 8.54
N TYR A 67 -0.19 -4.91 8.69
CA TYR A 67 -0.22 -6.32 8.28
C TYR A 67 0.35 -7.27 9.34
N TYR A 68 1.61 -7.11 9.77
CA TYR A 68 2.27 -8.10 10.62
C TYR A 68 1.92 -8.00 12.11
N THR A 69 1.89 -6.78 12.64
CA THR A 69 1.63 -6.51 14.05
C THR A 69 0.63 -5.36 14.26
N PRO A 70 -0.53 -5.38 13.57
CA PRO A 70 -1.52 -4.32 13.73
C PRO A 70 -2.06 -4.31 15.15
N SER A 71 -2.32 -3.11 15.67
CA SER A 71 -3.02 -2.96 16.95
C SER A 71 -4.45 -3.53 16.84
N GLN A 72 -5.05 -3.85 17.99
CA GLN A 72 -6.45 -4.30 18.01
C GLN A 72 -7.38 -3.22 17.44
N GLU A 73 -7.13 -1.95 17.76
CA GLU A 73 -7.91 -0.81 17.26
C GLU A 73 -7.83 -0.70 15.73
N MET A 74 -6.63 -0.86 15.15
CA MET A 74 -6.43 -0.87 13.69
C MET A 74 -7.15 -2.04 13.04
N SER A 75 -7.03 -3.23 13.62
CA SER A 75 -7.67 -4.45 13.12
C SER A 75 -9.20 -4.35 13.13
N ASP A 76 -9.78 -3.85 14.23
CA ASP A 76 -11.22 -3.64 14.38
C ASP A 76 -11.74 -2.60 13.40
N ALA A 77 -10.97 -1.51 13.20
CA ALA A 77 -11.32 -0.47 12.24
C ALA A 77 -11.32 -1.01 10.80
N VAL A 78 -10.28 -1.75 10.39
CA VAL A 78 -10.24 -2.39 9.06
C VAL A 78 -11.42 -3.35 8.89
N TYR A 79 -11.71 -4.18 9.90
CA TYR A 79 -12.85 -5.10 9.87
C TYR A 79 -14.18 -4.37 9.67
N ALA A 80 -14.42 -3.28 10.42
CA ALA A 80 -15.62 -2.47 10.30
C ALA A 80 -15.77 -1.87 8.89
N ILE A 81 -14.66 -1.44 8.27
CA ILE A 81 -14.66 -0.89 6.91
C ILE A 81 -15.00 -1.94 5.87
N VAL A 82 -14.44 -3.15 5.98
CA VAL A 82 -14.59 -4.18 4.93
C VAL A 82 -15.82 -5.06 5.10
N ALA A 83 -16.45 -5.08 6.27
CA ALA A 83 -17.65 -5.88 6.50
C ALA A 83 -18.79 -5.56 5.51
N PRO A 84 -19.14 -4.28 5.23
CA PRO A 84 -20.14 -3.94 4.21
C PRO A 84 -19.73 -4.35 2.78
N PHE A 85 -18.45 -4.55 2.52
CA PHE A 85 -17.96 -5.00 1.21
C PHE A 85 -18.02 -6.52 1.05
N GLY A 86 -18.39 -7.28 2.08
CA GLY A 86 -18.29 -8.74 2.10
C GLY A 86 -16.88 -9.25 2.42
N GLY A 87 -16.04 -8.43 3.04
CA GLY A 87 -14.67 -8.75 3.44
C GLY A 87 -13.59 -8.11 2.57
N PHE A 88 -12.33 -8.19 3.03
CA PHE A 88 -11.21 -7.48 2.40
C PHE A 88 -11.00 -7.88 0.92
N THR A 89 -11.10 -9.18 0.60
CA THR A 89 -10.93 -9.68 -0.77
C THR A 89 -12.00 -9.19 -1.75
N LYS A 90 -13.16 -8.77 -1.23
CA LYS A 90 -14.32 -8.26 -1.99
C LYS A 90 -14.40 -6.75 -2.10
N THR A 91 -13.44 -6.03 -1.51
CA THR A 91 -13.42 -4.56 -1.50
C THR A 91 -13.42 -3.96 -2.91
N TYR A 92 -12.65 -4.50 -3.84
CA TYR A 92 -12.63 -4.00 -5.22
C TYR A 92 -13.92 -4.32 -5.97
N ASP A 93 -14.48 -5.53 -5.80
CA ASP A 93 -15.75 -5.92 -6.42
C ASP A 93 -16.88 -4.98 -5.97
N ALA A 94 -16.99 -4.71 -4.66
CA ALA A 94 -17.96 -3.78 -4.09
C ALA A 94 -17.75 -2.34 -4.61
N TRP A 95 -16.50 -1.87 -4.71
CA TRP A 95 -16.18 -0.58 -5.32
C TRP A 95 -16.71 -0.52 -6.76
N VAL A 96 -16.35 -1.49 -7.61
CA VAL A 96 -16.76 -1.54 -9.01
C VAL A 96 -18.28 -1.56 -9.15
N GLU A 97 -18.99 -2.30 -8.30
CA GLU A 97 -20.46 -2.31 -8.27
C GLU A 97 -21.02 -0.89 -8.01
N THR A 98 -20.50 -0.19 -7.01
CA THR A 98 -20.93 1.18 -6.73
C THR A 98 -20.60 2.15 -7.87
N ARG A 99 -19.45 1.99 -8.53
CA ARG A 99 -19.03 2.77 -9.71
C ARG A 99 -20.00 2.57 -10.88
N LYS A 100 -20.44 1.33 -11.13
CA LYS A 100 -21.35 0.95 -12.22
C LYS A 100 -22.82 1.27 -11.95
N SER A 101 -23.22 1.48 -10.71
CA SER A 101 -24.61 1.75 -10.31
C SER A 101 -25.26 3.01 -10.92
N GLY A 102 -24.48 3.90 -11.56
CA GLY A 102 -24.95 5.21 -12.02
C GLY A 102 -25.23 6.22 -10.90
N ARG A 103 -25.10 5.82 -9.62
CA ARG A 103 -25.33 6.67 -8.43
C ARG A 103 -24.04 7.10 -7.72
N TYR A 104 -22.87 6.76 -8.26
CA TYR A 104 -21.61 7.15 -7.64
C TYR A 104 -21.46 8.70 -7.61
N PRO A 105 -20.96 9.32 -6.51
CA PRO A 105 -20.39 8.71 -5.31
C PRO A 105 -21.41 8.35 -4.21
N ARG A 106 -22.70 8.62 -4.41
CA ARG A 106 -23.74 8.37 -3.39
C ARG A 106 -23.81 6.89 -2.99
N SER A 107 -23.82 5.97 -3.97
CA SER A 107 -23.85 4.52 -3.70
C SER A 107 -22.68 4.05 -2.84
N TYR A 108 -21.47 4.53 -3.11
CA TYR A 108 -20.30 4.20 -2.30
C TYR A 108 -20.37 4.85 -0.90
N MET A 109 -20.78 6.12 -0.83
CA MET A 109 -20.95 6.83 0.43
C MET A 109 -22.00 6.20 1.35
N GLU A 110 -23.08 5.63 0.80
CA GLU A 110 -24.08 4.87 1.56
C GLU A 110 -23.45 3.66 2.26
N LEU A 111 -22.47 2.99 1.65
CA LEU A 111 -21.76 1.85 2.25
C LEU A 111 -20.78 2.27 3.35
N ILE A 112 -20.01 3.35 3.13
CA ILE A 112 -18.87 3.67 4.00
C ILE A 112 -19.19 4.66 5.12
N ARG A 113 -20.20 5.53 4.94
CA ARG A 113 -20.54 6.58 5.91
C ARG A 113 -20.85 6.05 7.31
N PRO A 114 -21.55 4.91 7.50
CA PRO A 114 -21.77 4.35 8.83
C PRO A 114 -20.46 4.04 9.58
N ASN A 115 -19.38 3.74 8.85
CA ASN A 115 -18.08 3.36 9.41
C ASN A 115 -17.06 4.51 9.39
N LYS A 116 -17.49 5.77 9.30
CA LYS A 116 -16.58 6.93 9.23
C LYS A 116 -15.53 6.94 10.36
N ALA A 117 -15.93 6.63 11.60
CA ALA A 117 -15.00 6.58 12.73
C ALA A 117 -13.87 5.54 12.52
N ALA A 118 -14.18 4.39 11.91
CA ALA A 118 -13.17 3.39 11.56
C ALA A 118 -12.21 3.93 10.49
N PHE A 119 -12.71 4.65 9.47
CA PHE A 119 -11.85 5.34 8.51
C PHE A 119 -10.95 6.39 9.21
N GLU A 120 -11.44 7.10 10.22
CA GLU A 120 -10.60 8.05 10.98
C GLU A 120 -9.47 7.36 11.75
N VAL A 121 -9.72 6.18 12.33
CA VAL A 121 -8.68 5.35 12.96
C VAL A 121 -7.62 4.95 11.94
N VAL A 122 -8.02 4.31 10.83
CA VAL A 122 -7.07 3.85 9.79
C VAL A 122 -6.27 5.03 9.24
N SER A 123 -6.94 6.15 8.95
CA SER A 123 -6.29 7.38 8.48
C SER A 123 -5.26 7.88 9.48
N ARG A 124 -5.57 7.88 10.78
CA ARG A 124 -4.68 8.38 11.81
C ARG A 124 -3.44 7.50 11.95
N GLU A 125 -3.61 6.17 12.00
CA GLU A 125 -2.47 5.25 12.15
C GLU A 125 -1.53 5.28 10.94
N GLN A 126 -2.08 5.34 9.72
CA GLN A 126 -1.25 5.49 8.52
C GLN A 126 -0.50 6.83 8.48
N ILE A 127 -1.16 7.95 8.85
CA ILE A 127 -0.52 9.26 8.91
C ILE A 127 0.61 9.31 9.93
N LYS A 128 0.49 8.65 11.08
CA LYS A 128 1.59 8.59 12.05
C LYS A 128 2.88 8.05 11.43
N ILE A 129 2.80 6.97 10.65
CA ILE A 129 3.96 6.38 9.96
C ILE A 129 4.49 7.34 8.88
N TYR A 130 3.61 7.91 8.05
CA TYR A 130 4.04 8.89 7.04
C TYR A 130 4.74 10.11 7.67
N ASP A 131 4.19 10.65 8.76
CA ASP A 131 4.73 11.82 9.45
C ASP A 131 6.04 11.52 10.18
N GLN A 132 6.17 10.33 10.76
CA GLN A 132 7.40 9.86 11.41
C GLN A 132 8.59 9.83 10.44
N PHE A 133 8.37 9.33 9.21
CA PHE A 133 9.46 9.16 8.25
C PHE A 133 9.67 10.35 7.33
N TYR A 134 8.58 10.96 6.85
CA TYR A 134 8.65 11.98 5.82
C TYR A 134 8.06 13.31 6.27
N GLY A 135 6.92 13.32 6.96
CA GLY A 135 6.31 14.55 7.50
C GLY A 135 6.28 15.70 6.49
N ARG A 136 7.15 16.70 6.68
CA ARG A 136 7.30 17.87 5.79
C ARG A 136 8.14 17.63 4.52
N ASP A 137 8.51 16.39 4.22
CA ASP A 137 9.27 15.99 3.04
C ASP A 137 8.39 15.20 2.04
N PRO A 138 7.55 15.89 1.26
CA PRO A 138 6.73 15.24 0.24
C PRO A 138 7.57 14.64 -0.91
N ARG A 139 8.82 15.09 -1.09
CA ARG A 139 9.70 14.57 -2.15
C ARG A 139 10.29 13.22 -1.73
N GLY A 140 10.73 13.09 -0.47
CA GLY A 140 11.15 11.82 0.11
C GLY A 140 10.02 10.79 0.12
N LEU A 141 8.80 11.19 0.49
CA LEU A 141 7.65 10.29 0.44
C LEU A 141 7.35 9.80 -0.99
N LEU A 142 7.38 10.70 -1.97
CA LEU A 142 7.23 10.33 -3.38
C LEU A 142 8.33 9.35 -3.82
N PHE A 143 9.58 9.61 -3.45
CA PHE A 143 10.70 8.72 -3.73
C PHE A 143 10.47 7.33 -3.13
N ALA A 144 10.01 7.23 -1.88
CA ALA A 144 9.71 5.97 -1.23
C ALA A 144 8.64 5.14 -1.97
N PHE A 145 7.61 5.80 -2.51
CA PHE A 145 6.60 5.14 -3.35
C PHE A 145 7.15 4.74 -4.72
N GLN A 146 8.08 5.51 -5.30
CA GLN A 146 8.74 5.13 -6.55
C GLN A 146 9.61 3.88 -6.38
N GLU A 147 10.36 3.78 -5.28
CA GLU A 147 11.20 2.62 -4.96
C GLU A 147 10.35 1.38 -4.66
N TYR A 148 9.27 1.53 -3.88
CA TYR A 148 8.29 0.47 -3.65
C TYR A 148 7.65 -0.04 -4.95
N GLY A 149 7.21 0.89 -5.81
CA GLY A 149 6.66 0.54 -7.11
C GLY A 149 7.67 -0.19 -8.00
N GLN A 150 8.95 0.19 -7.98
CA GLN A 150 9.98 -0.51 -8.74
C GLN A 150 10.35 -1.87 -8.14
N GLY A 151 10.02 -2.13 -6.87
CA GLY A 151 10.38 -3.35 -6.14
C GLY A 151 11.89 -3.46 -5.87
N THR A 152 12.55 -2.32 -5.62
CA THR A 152 14.00 -2.20 -5.37
C THR A 152 14.35 -2.23 -3.88
N LEU A 153 13.34 -2.26 -3.01
CA LEU A 153 13.48 -2.23 -1.55
C LEU A 153 13.46 -3.67 -1.02
N PHE A 154 14.65 -4.22 -0.76
CA PHE A 154 14.81 -5.57 -0.20
C PHE A 154 15.14 -5.51 1.29
N ASP A 155 14.31 -6.14 2.11
CA ASP A 155 14.44 -6.22 3.56
C ASP A 155 14.50 -7.69 4.03
N PRO A 156 15.66 -8.17 4.51
CA PRO A 156 15.84 -9.55 4.95
C PRO A 156 15.15 -9.86 6.29
N ARG A 157 14.56 -8.87 6.99
CA ARG A 157 13.73 -9.11 8.18
C ARG A 157 12.37 -9.72 7.84
N ARG A 158 11.94 -9.60 6.58
CA ARG A 158 10.65 -10.11 6.11
C ARG A 158 10.72 -11.62 5.82
N PRO A 159 9.58 -12.34 5.95
CA PRO A 159 9.50 -13.76 5.59
C PRO A 159 9.84 -14.01 4.12
N ASP A 160 10.20 -15.25 3.79
CA ASP A 160 10.35 -15.70 2.40
C ASP A 160 9.04 -15.48 1.62
N GLY A 161 9.19 -15.05 0.39
CA GLY A 161 8.14 -14.57 -0.52
C GLY A 161 7.78 -13.09 -0.33
N GLN A 162 8.30 -12.42 0.70
CA GLN A 162 7.89 -11.06 1.10
C GLN A 162 9.09 -10.14 1.39
N LYS A 163 10.30 -10.51 0.97
CA LYS A 163 11.51 -9.70 1.24
C LYS A 163 11.62 -8.44 0.40
N VAL A 164 10.86 -8.33 -0.68
CA VAL A 164 10.78 -7.11 -1.46
C VAL A 164 9.53 -6.36 -1.04
N HIS A 165 9.67 -5.11 -0.57
CA HIS A 165 8.52 -4.25 -0.30
C HIS A 165 7.85 -3.86 -1.62
N MET A 166 6.75 -4.53 -1.92
CA MET A 166 5.91 -4.30 -3.08
C MET A 166 4.52 -4.87 -2.81
N MET A 167 3.53 -4.46 -3.61
CA MET A 167 2.22 -5.08 -3.51
C MET A 167 2.29 -6.53 -4.00
N ASN A 168 1.78 -7.47 -3.21
CA ASN A 168 1.80 -8.89 -3.57
C ASN A 168 1.19 -9.13 -4.95
N TYR A 169 1.90 -9.92 -5.75
CA TYR A 169 1.42 -10.51 -6.98
C TYR A 169 2.18 -11.81 -7.25
N THR A 170 1.51 -12.76 -7.89
CA THR A 170 2.14 -14.01 -8.31
C THR A 170 2.09 -14.04 -9.83
N PRO A 171 3.22 -13.76 -10.52
CA PRO A 171 3.28 -13.90 -11.97
C PRO A 171 2.67 -15.24 -12.43
N PRO A 172 1.87 -15.28 -13.51
CA PRO A 172 1.58 -14.18 -14.45
C PRO A 172 0.44 -13.25 -13.99
N SER A 173 -0.15 -13.47 -12.81
CA SER A 173 -1.28 -12.69 -12.33
C SER A 173 -0.86 -11.29 -11.90
N PRO A 174 -1.53 -10.24 -12.38
CA PRO A 174 -1.27 -8.86 -11.98
C PRO A 174 -1.68 -8.64 -10.51
N THR A 175 -1.06 -7.66 -9.86
CA THR A 175 -1.42 -7.33 -8.48
C THR A 175 -2.85 -6.77 -8.40
N HIS A 176 -3.68 -7.35 -7.52
CA HIS A 176 -4.99 -6.78 -7.17
C HIS A 176 -4.90 -5.78 -6.02
N ALA A 177 -3.76 -5.69 -5.33
CA ALA A 177 -3.70 -5.03 -4.03
C ALA A 177 -3.83 -3.50 -4.13
N TYR A 178 -3.27 -2.87 -5.17
CA TYR A 178 -3.50 -1.43 -5.39
C TYR A 178 -4.98 -1.10 -5.62
N HIS A 179 -5.73 -1.99 -6.26
CA HIS A 179 -7.16 -1.82 -6.52
C HIS A 179 -8.03 -2.09 -5.31
N ARG A 180 -7.53 -2.88 -4.35
CA ARG A 180 -8.14 -3.01 -3.02
C ARG A 180 -7.79 -1.84 -2.11
N TRP A 181 -6.62 -1.22 -2.30
CA TRP A 181 -6.20 -0.04 -1.54
C TRP A 181 -6.92 1.23 -1.97
N HIS A 182 -7.10 1.43 -3.28
CA HIS A 182 -7.74 2.62 -3.85
C HIS A 182 -9.11 2.98 -3.21
N PRO A 183 -10.06 2.04 -3.01
CA PRO A 183 -11.33 2.31 -2.34
C PRO A 183 -11.17 2.91 -0.93
N PHE A 184 -10.18 2.48 -0.15
CA PHE A 184 -9.90 3.09 1.15
C PHE A 184 -9.46 4.55 1.00
N LEU A 185 -8.53 4.82 0.08
CA LEU A 185 -7.99 6.15 -0.17
C LEU A 185 -9.07 7.12 -0.70
N ALA A 186 -9.91 6.65 -1.62
CA ALA A 186 -11.07 7.39 -2.10
C ALA A 186 -12.10 7.59 -0.97
N GLY A 187 -12.31 6.58 -0.13
CA GLY A 187 -13.20 6.63 1.03
C GLY A 187 -12.81 7.71 2.04
N PHE A 188 -11.53 7.83 2.40
CA PHE A 188 -11.06 8.93 3.26
C PHE A 188 -11.44 10.30 2.68
N ALA A 189 -11.15 10.50 1.40
CA ALA A 189 -11.43 11.76 0.73
C ALA A 189 -12.94 12.08 0.65
N LEU A 190 -13.76 11.09 0.30
CA LEU A 190 -15.22 11.25 0.20
C LEU A 190 -15.90 11.48 1.55
N LEU A 191 -15.34 10.93 2.64
CA LEU A 191 -15.80 11.15 4.01
C LEU A 191 -15.33 12.49 4.61
N GLY A 192 -14.54 13.27 3.86
CA GLY A 192 -13.97 14.53 4.31
C GLY A 192 -12.82 14.39 5.31
N ILE A 193 -12.24 13.19 5.42
CA ILE A 193 -11.08 12.94 6.28
C ILE A 193 -9.86 13.39 5.48
N LYS A 194 -9.25 14.52 5.85
CA LYS A 194 -8.04 15.09 5.22
C LYS A 194 -8.00 14.91 3.68
N PRO A 195 -9.00 15.38 2.92
CA PRO A 195 -9.24 14.96 1.55
C PRO A 195 -8.09 15.25 0.59
N HIS A 196 -7.41 16.40 0.75
CA HIS A 196 -6.24 16.74 -0.08
C HIS A 196 -5.05 15.80 0.19
N TYR A 197 -4.85 15.41 1.45
CA TYR A 197 -3.79 14.49 1.84
C TYR A 197 -4.03 13.10 1.22
N TRP A 198 -5.23 12.55 1.40
CA TRP A 198 -5.53 11.22 0.87
C TRP A 198 -5.66 11.17 -0.64
N THR A 199 -6.08 12.27 -1.27
CA THR A 199 -5.98 12.40 -2.73
C THR A 199 -4.51 12.39 -3.17
N HIS A 200 -3.61 13.05 -2.44
CA HIS A 200 -2.18 13.00 -2.73
C HIS A 200 -1.61 11.59 -2.57
N ILE A 201 -1.90 10.89 -1.47
CA ILE A 201 -1.46 9.49 -1.28
C ILE A 201 -2.01 8.57 -2.38
N ASN A 202 -3.25 8.77 -2.82
CA ASN A 202 -3.84 7.99 -3.92
C ASN A 202 -3.11 8.21 -5.27
N ARG A 203 -2.58 9.41 -5.52
CA ARG A 203 -1.67 9.66 -6.66
C ARG A 203 -0.38 8.85 -6.52
N LEU A 204 0.21 8.83 -5.33
CA LEU A 204 1.43 8.05 -5.05
C LEU A 204 1.20 6.54 -5.22
N ALA A 205 0.06 6.03 -4.75
CA ALA A 205 -0.34 4.64 -4.97
C ALA A 205 -0.47 4.32 -6.48
N GLY A 206 -1.02 5.25 -7.27
CA GLY A 206 -1.06 5.12 -8.73
C GLY A 206 0.33 5.14 -9.39
N VAL A 207 1.24 5.99 -8.93
CA VAL A 207 2.67 5.96 -9.36
C VAL A 207 3.26 4.58 -9.10
N ALA A 208 3.13 4.07 -7.88
CA ALA A 208 3.67 2.78 -7.50
C ALA A 208 3.06 1.63 -8.31
N TRP A 209 1.74 1.63 -8.50
CA TRP A 209 1.04 0.62 -9.31
C TRP A 209 1.59 0.54 -10.74
N GLU A 210 1.71 1.69 -11.42
CA GLU A 210 2.20 1.70 -12.79
C GLU A 210 3.68 1.33 -12.89
N LEU A 211 4.51 1.80 -11.96
CA LEU A 211 5.92 1.40 -11.90
C LEU A 211 6.07 -0.09 -11.68
N GLN A 212 5.29 -0.70 -10.78
CA GLN A 212 5.33 -2.15 -10.54
C GLN A 212 4.83 -2.94 -11.75
N SER A 213 3.80 -2.42 -12.43
CA SER A 213 3.30 -3.00 -13.68
C SER A 213 4.34 -3.00 -14.80
N LEU A 214 5.25 -2.01 -14.82
CA LEU A 214 6.34 -1.91 -15.78
C LEU A 214 7.57 -2.73 -15.36
N ALA A 215 7.97 -2.63 -14.09
CA ALA A 215 9.18 -3.23 -13.55
C ALA A 215 9.06 -4.75 -13.40
N GLN A 216 7.87 -5.27 -13.09
CA GLN A 216 7.64 -6.69 -12.81
C GLN A 216 8.71 -7.28 -11.85
N PRO A 217 8.89 -6.68 -10.65
CA PRO A 217 9.92 -7.09 -9.70
C PRO A 217 9.74 -8.53 -9.23
N ILE A 218 10.84 -9.27 -9.10
CA ILE A 218 10.83 -10.65 -8.65
C ILE A 218 10.82 -10.67 -7.11
N THR A 219 9.90 -11.45 -6.53
CA THR A 219 9.85 -11.68 -5.07
C THR A 219 11.18 -12.21 -4.57
N ASP A 220 11.61 -11.76 -3.38
CA ASP A 220 12.86 -12.18 -2.71
C ASP A 220 14.16 -11.93 -3.47
N ARG A 221 14.10 -11.28 -4.62
CA ARG A 221 15.29 -10.89 -5.37
C ARG A 221 15.81 -9.56 -4.82
N ASN A 222 17.05 -9.54 -4.35
CA ASN A 222 17.67 -8.34 -3.76
C ASN A 222 18.31 -7.40 -4.81
N ASP A 223 18.38 -7.81 -6.07
CA ASP A 223 18.97 -7.06 -7.19
C ASP A 223 17.94 -6.75 -8.29
N ASN A 224 16.67 -6.54 -7.93
CA ASN A 224 15.67 -6.05 -8.89
C ASN A 224 16.16 -4.74 -9.52
N PRO A 225 16.18 -4.62 -10.87
CA PRO A 225 16.75 -3.46 -11.53
C PRO A 225 15.81 -2.25 -11.44
N HIS A 226 16.37 -1.06 -11.26
CA HIS A 226 15.61 0.18 -11.41
C HIS A 226 15.13 0.36 -12.85
N LEU A 227 13.96 0.99 -13.00
CA LEU A 227 13.50 1.46 -14.30
C LEU A 227 14.35 2.66 -14.77
N PRO A 228 14.42 2.92 -16.09
CA PRO A 228 15.07 4.13 -16.59
C PRO A 228 14.50 5.40 -15.94
N LYS A 229 15.35 6.32 -15.49
CA LYS A 229 14.94 7.57 -14.80
C LYS A 229 13.88 8.37 -15.58
N ARG A 230 13.95 8.37 -16.91
CA ARG A 230 12.96 9.04 -17.78
C ARG A 230 11.57 8.40 -17.67
N THR A 231 11.51 7.07 -17.55
CA THR A 231 10.26 6.32 -17.33
C THR A 231 9.65 6.70 -15.99
N VAL A 232 10.43 6.67 -14.90
CA VAL A 232 9.97 7.01 -13.55
C VAL A 232 9.41 8.44 -13.50
N ARG A 233 10.13 9.41 -14.09
CA ARG A 233 9.68 10.82 -14.17
C ARG A 233 8.38 10.99 -14.97
N ARG A 234 8.23 10.27 -16.09
CA ARG A 234 7.03 10.33 -16.93
C ARG A 234 5.80 9.77 -16.18
N VAL A 235 5.94 8.59 -15.56
CA VAL A 235 4.88 7.98 -14.75
C VAL A 235 4.49 8.91 -13.61
N THR A 236 5.48 9.42 -12.88
CA THR A 236 5.26 10.37 -11.78
C THR A 236 4.47 11.59 -12.23
N SER A 237 4.92 12.26 -13.30
CA SER A 237 4.24 13.47 -13.79
C SER A 237 2.79 13.19 -14.19
N LYS A 238 2.54 12.02 -14.81
CA LYS A 238 1.20 11.58 -15.22
C LYS A 238 0.25 11.37 -14.05
N TRP A 239 0.70 10.79 -12.95
CA TRP A 239 -0.16 10.51 -11.80
C TRP A 239 -0.33 11.72 -10.88
N MET A 240 0.72 12.53 -10.71
CA MET A 240 0.69 13.65 -9.77
C MET A 240 -0.24 14.78 -10.19
N CYS A 241 -0.64 14.87 -11.47
CA CYS A 241 -1.59 15.86 -11.94
C CYS A 241 -3.07 15.47 -11.78
N ARG A 242 -3.37 14.18 -11.53
CA ARG A 242 -4.76 13.69 -11.55
C ARG A 242 -5.59 14.20 -10.40
N ASP A 243 -6.79 14.69 -10.63
CA ASP A 243 -7.75 14.93 -9.55
C ASP A 243 -8.40 13.62 -9.04
N ARG A 244 -9.30 13.72 -8.05
CA ARG A 244 -9.96 12.54 -7.48
C ARG A 244 -10.77 11.76 -8.52
N ALA A 245 -11.53 12.43 -9.37
CA ALA A 245 -12.39 11.75 -10.34
C ALA A 245 -11.54 11.05 -11.42
N GLU A 246 -10.43 11.66 -11.82
CA GLU A 246 -9.46 11.08 -12.73
C GLU A 246 -8.73 9.87 -12.10
N LEU A 247 -8.45 9.91 -10.79
CA LEU A 247 -7.92 8.75 -10.06
C LEU A 247 -8.94 7.61 -10.02
N ASP A 248 -10.20 7.90 -9.63
CA ASP A 248 -11.27 6.89 -9.59
C ASP A 248 -11.42 6.22 -10.97
N LYS A 249 -11.44 7.02 -12.05
CA LYS A 249 -11.50 6.51 -13.42
C LYS A 249 -10.27 5.68 -13.81
N ALA A 250 -9.07 6.07 -13.37
CA ALA A 250 -7.85 5.32 -13.68
C ALA A 250 -7.83 3.94 -12.99
N PHE A 251 -8.39 3.84 -11.78
CA PHE A 251 -8.51 2.59 -11.02
C PHE A 251 -9.76 1.76 -11.35
N ASP A 252 -10.68 2.28 -12.18
CA ASP A 252 -11.76 1.48 -12.78
C ASP A 252 -11.21 0.48 -13.84
N VAL A 253 -9.96 0.66 -14.29
CA VAL A 253 -9.30 -0.18 -15.28
C VAL A 253 -8.35 -1.16 -14.58
N PHE A 254 -8.63 -2.45 -14.77
CA PHE A 254 -7.84 -3.57 -14.28
C PHE A 254 -7.49 -4.48 -15.47
N PRO A 255 -6.29 -5.08 -15.52
CA PRO A 255 -5.26 -5.09 -14.48
C PRO A 255 -4.13 -4.06 -14.61
N PHE A 256 -4.05 -3.38 -15.74
CA PHE A 256 -3.01 -2.41 -16.03
C PHE A 256 -3.63 -1.06 -16.39
N PRO A 257 -2.91 0.06 -16.18
CA PRO A 257 -3.30 1.34 -16.74
C PRO A 257 -3.54 1.23 -18.25
N VAL A 258 -4.58 1.90 -18.76
CA VAL A 258 -5.00 1.85 -20.18
C VAL A 258 -3.82 2.15 -21.13
N ASP A 259 -2.97 3.09 -20.76
CA ASP A 259 -1.89 3.60 -21.62
C ASP A 259 -0.65 2.68 -21.64
N LEU A 260 -0.67 1.56 -20.91
CA LEU A 260 0.48 0.67 -20.77
C LEU A 260 0.64 -0.28 -21.98
N GLY A 261 -0.35 -0.31 -22.89
CA GLY A 261 -0.28 -1.04 -24.16
C GLY A 261 -0.14 -2.55 -24.00
N LYS A 262 -0.64 -3.09 -22.88
CA LYS A 262 -0.63 -4.52 -22.55
C LYS A 262 -2.02 -5.13 -22.71
#